data_AF-A0A970B557-F1
#
_entry.id   AF-A0A970B557-F1
#
_cell.length_a   1.000
_cell.length_b   1.000
_cell.length_c   1.000
_cell.angle_alpha   90.00
_cell.angle_beta   90.00
_cell.angle_gamma   90.00
#
_symmetry.space_group_name_H-M   'P 1'
#
loop_
_entity.id
_entity.type
_entity.pdbx_description
1 polymer ?
#
loop_
_entity_poly.entity_id
_entity_poly.type
_entity_poly.pdbx_seq_one_letter_code
_entity_poly.pdbx_strand_id
1 'polypeptide(L)'
;MNHTFLLESGRWTLEGSWLERNSDPIPVKGKTIIGWARNDWFTMVTKLTFPGTQRAETTLTYKGRLDFDERRFTFVLQHSDLGKVEGEGWFGLESIVQRYWAIDDRQMRSGFQTFYMQNANCYQYTSGIIVGSFLDSTMEAVMTRHRNQE
;
A
#
# COMPACT_ATOMS: atom_id res chain seq x y z
N MET A 1 19.25 6.55 2.03
CA MET A 1 18.33 5.40 1.87
C MET A 1 18.24 5.08 0.40
N ASN A 2 18.20 3.81 0.01
CA ASN A 2 18.16 3.40 -1.41
C ASN A 2 16.73 3.22 -1.96
N HIS A 3 15.72 3.49 -1.12
CA HIS A 3 14.34 3.37 -1.51
C HIS A 3 13.95 4.40 -2.57
N THR A 4 13.19 3.95 -3.55
CA THR A 4 12.62 4.77 -4.64
C THR A 4 11.10 4.74 -4.58
N PHE A 5 10.52 3.61 -4.15
CA PHE A 5 9.10 3.52 -3.85
C PHE A 5 8.79 4.43 -2.66
N LEU A 6 7.69 5.18 -2.78
CA LEU A 6 7.24 6.24 -1.88
C LEU A 6 8.15 7.49 -1.85
N LEU A 7 9.49 7.36 -1.80
CA LEU A 7 10.42 8.50 -1.74
C LEU A 7 10.54 9.32 -3.03
N GLU A 8 10.16 8.76 -4.17
CA GLU A 8 10.16 9.46 -5.45
C GLU A 8 8.78 9.52 -6.08
N SER A 9 8.52 10.57 -6.85
CA SER A 9 7.37 10.59 -7.74
C SER A 9 7.50 9.50 -8.80
N GLY A 10 6.41 8.83 -9.11
CA GLY A 10 6.48 7.71 -10.05
C GLY A 10 5.16 6.95 -10.21
N ARG A 11 5.13 6.11 -11.23
CA ARG A 11 4.04 5.18 -11.50
C ARG A 11 4.56 3.77 -11.31
N TRP A 12 3.74 2.93 -10.71
CA TRP A 12 4.06 1.54 -10.40
C TRP A 12 2.89 0.65 -10.81
N THR A 13 3.21 -0.56 -11.26
CA THR A 13 2.23 -1.62 -11.47
C THR A 13 2.39 -2.66 -10.38
N LEU A 14 1.30 -3.33 -10.05
CA LEU A 14 1.23 -4.38 -9.04
C LEU A 14 0.60 -5.60 -9.69
N GLU A 15 1.19 -6.78 -9.50
CA GLU A 15 0.59 -8.07 -9.88
C GLU A 15 0.84 -9.10 -8.79
N GLY A 16 -0.18 -9.88 -8.44
CA GLY A 16 -0.07 -10.86 -7.37
C GLY A 16 -1.38 -11.58 -7.07
N SER A 17 -1.52 -11.99 -5.82
CA SER A 17 -2.67 -12.74 -5.31
C SER A 17 -3.22 -12.12 -4.03
N TRP A 18 -4.55 -12.07 -3.95
CA TRP A 18 -5.32 -11.76 -2.75
C TRP A 18 -5.82 -13.06 -2.13
N LEU A 19 -5.67 -13.21 -0.82
CA LEU A 19 -5.97 -14.42 -0.09
C LEU A 19 -6.97 -14.12 1.03
N GLU A 20 -7.98 -14.97 1.15
CA GLU A 20 -9.02 -14.93 2.18
C GLU A 20 -9.12 -16.32 2.83
N ARG A 21 -9.66 -16.40 4.05
CA ARG A 21 -9.59 -17.62 4.88
C ARG A 21 -10.17 -18.89 4.25
N ASN A 22 -11.16 -18.76 3.36
CA ASN A 22 -11.94 -19.89 2.86
C ASN A 22 -12.13 -19.84 1.33
N SER A 23 -11.17 -19.27 0.60
CA SER A 23 -11.21 -19.20 -0.86
C SER A 23 -9.87 -19.53 -1.48
N ASP A 24 -9.90 -19.94 -2.75
CA ASP A 24 -8.69 -19.98 -3.56
C ASP A 24 -8.08 -18.56 -3.68
N PRO A 25 -6.77 -18.45 -3.91
CA PRO A 25 -6.12 -17.17 -4.18
C PRO A 25 -6.76 -16.47 -5.38
N ILE A 26 -7.12 -15.19 -5.20
CA ILE A 26 -7.75 -14.35 -6.21
C ILE A 26 -6.65 -13.54 -6.91
N PRO A 27 -6.49 -13.62 -8.25
CA PRO A 27 -5.56 -12.77 -8.96
C PRO A 27 -5.87 -11.28 -8.73
N VAL A 28 -4.84 -10.50 -8.40
CA VAL A 28 -4.96 -9.04 -8.23
C VAL A 28 -3.96 -8.32 -9.13
N LYS A 29 -4.45 -7.26 -9.77
CA LYS A 29 -3.62 -6.31 -10.50
C LYS A 29 -3.82 -4.92 -9.94
N GLY A 30 -2.81 -4.08 -10.02
CA GLY A 30 -2.91 -2.72 -9.53
C GLY A 30 -2.04 -1.72 -10.25
N LYS A 31 -2.41 -0.46 -10.08
CA LYS A 31 -1.60 0.69 -10.50
C LYS A 31 -1.49 1.66 -9.33
N THR A 32 -0.28 2.11 -9.05
CA THR A 32 0.02 3.09 -8.02
C THR A 32 0.68 4.31 -8.63
N ILE A 33 0.21 5.49 -8.28
CA ILE A 33 0.80 6.77 -8.68
C ILE A 33 1.21 7.51 -7.41
N ILE A 34 2.47 7.94 -7.35
CA ILE A 34 3.03 8.73 -6.26
C ILE A 34 3.39 10.11 -6.79
N GLY A 35 2.97 11.15 -6.07
CA GLY A 35 3.32 12.54 -6.32
C GLY A 35 3.82 13.21 -5.06
N TRP A 36 4.80 14.09 -5.20
CA TRP A 36 5.35 14.89 -4.11
C TRP A 36 5.00 16.36 -4.27
N ALA A 37 4.64 16.98 -3.15
CA ALA A 37 4.50 18.41 -3.01
C ALA A 37 5.69 18.98 -2.22
N ARG A 38 5.75 20.32 -2.12
CA ARG A 38 6.74 20.99 -1.26
C ARG A 38 6.48 20.65 0.22
N ASN A 39 7.52 20.74 1.05
CA ASN A 39 7.48 20.50 2.51
C ASN A 39 7.21 19.04 2.91
N ASP A 40 7.80 18.10 2.16
CA ASP A 40 7.82 16.66 2.51
C ASP A 40 6.44 15.99 2.56
N TRP A 41 5.47 16.56 1.83
CA TRP A 41 4.16 15.96 1.64
C TRP A 41 4.12 15.10 0.39
N PHE A 42 3.57 13.90 0.51
CA PHE A 42 3.30 13.01 -0.61
C PHE A 42 1.81 12.70 -0.73
N THR A 43 1.39 12.41 -1.96
CA THR A 43 0.12 11.77 -2.27
C THR A 43 0.40 10.46 -2.98
N MET A 44 -0.34 9.41 -2.65
CA MET A 44 -0.25 8.14 -3.34
C MET A 44 -1.67 7.65 -3.66
N VAL A 45 -1.92 7.23 -4.89
CA VAL A 45 -3.20 6.64 -5.28
C VAL A 45 -2.92 5.25 -5.82
N THR A 46 -3.54 4.24 -5.22
CA THR A 46 -3.50 2.86 -5.68
C THR A 46 -4.90 2.42 -6.07
N LYS A 47 -5.02 1.84 -7.26
CA LYS A 47 -6.24 1.17 -7.71
C LYS A 47 -5.92 -0.31 -7.91
N LEU A 48 -6.71 -1.18 -7.29
CA LEU A 48 -6.63 -2.63 -7.41
C LEU A 48 -7.85 -3.15 -8.18
N THR A 49 -7.62 -4.13 -9.04
CA THR A 49 -8.64 -4.86 -9.79
C THR A 49 -8.44 -6.35 -9.60
N PHE A 50 -9.53 -7.12 -9.69
CA PHE A 50 -9.55 -8.56 -9.41
C PHE A 50 -10.09 -9.32 -10.63
N PRO A 51 -9.26 -9.57 -11.65
CA PRO A 51 -9.71 -10.13 -12.93
C PRO A 51 -10.41 -11.47 -12.77
N GLY A 52 -11.49 -11.67 -13.52
CA GLY A 52 -12.24 -12.94 -13.50
C GLY A 52 -13.09 -13.15 -12.25
N THR A 53 -13.27 -12.13 -11.40
CA THR A 53 -14.12 -12.21 -10.21
C THR A 53 -15.21 -11.13 -10.20
N GLN A 54 -16.19 -11.28 -9.31
CA GLN A 54 -17.21 -10.26 -9.03
C GLN A 54 -16.79 -9.27 -7.94
N ARG A 55 -15.54 -9.38 -7.44
CA ARG A 55 -15.05 -8.49 -6.39
C ARG A 55 -14.93 -7.07 -6.94
N ALA A 56 -15.44 -6.11 -6.16
CA ALA A 56 -15.33 -4.70 -6.50
C ALA A 56 -13.86 -4.26 -6.54
N GLU A 57 -13.57 -3.26 -7.38
CA GLU A 57 -12.25 -2.63 -7.39
C GLU A 57 -11.99 -1.95 -6.04
N THR A 58 -10.77 -2.10 -5.53
CA THR A 58 -10.36 -1.41 -4.29
C THR A 58 -9.55 -0.16 -4.66
N THR A 59 -9.91 0.99 -4.10
CA THR A 59 -9.16 2.24 -4.29
C THR A 59 -8.61 2.73 -2.97
N LEU A 60 -7.33 3.10 -2.96
CA LEU A 60 -6.60 3.62 -1.83
C LEU A 60 -6.02 4.98 -2.19
N THR A 61 -6.43 6.04 -1.49
CA THR A 61 -5.93 7.40 -1.71
C THR A 61 -5.28 7.92 -0.44
N TYR A 62 -3.96 8.05 -0.48
CA TYR A 62 -3.12 8.47 0.62
C TYR A 62 -2.75 9.95 0.49
N LYS A 63 -2.70 10.61 1.64
CA LYS A 63 -1.98 11.88 1.83
C LYS A 63 -1.12 11.73 3.07
N GLY A 64 0.19 11.80 2.90
CA GLY A 64 1.13 11.62 4.00
C GLY A 64 2.26 12.64 3.98
N ARG A 65 3.06 12.60 5.05
CA ARG A 65 4.16 13.52 5.27
C ARG A 65 5.33 12.76 5.90
N LEU A 66 6.56 13.04 5.44
CA LEU A 66 7.75 12.57 6.14
C LEU A 66 7.96 13.34 7.44
N ASP A 67 8.45 12.64 8.44
CA ASP A 67 8.93 13.25 9.67
C ASP A 67 10.34 13.83 9.46
N PHE A 68 10.76 14.68 10.38
CA PHE A 68 12.05 15.39 10.32
C PHE A 68 13.29 14.48 10.28
N ASP A 69 13.15 13.22 10.70
CA ASP A 69 14.24 12.25 10.66
C ASP A 69 14.36 11.51 9.33
N GLU A 70 13.46 11.80 8.37
CA GLU A 70 13.33 11.18 7.05
C GLU A 70 13.17 9.65 7.08
N ARG A 71 13.01 9.05 8.27
CA ARG A 71 12.87 7.60 8.45
C ARG A 71 11.45 7.20 8.76
N ARG A 72 10.65 8.13 9.29
CA ARG A 72 9.25 7.91 9.62
C ARG A 72 8.36 8.80 8.79
N PHE A 73 7.11 8.38 8.67
CA PHE A 73 6.07 9.17 8.03
C PHE A 73 4.72 8.81 8.63
N THR A 74 3.80 9.75 8.53
CA THR A 74 2.40 9.58 8.89
C THR A 74 1.51 9.85 7.68
N PHE A 75 0.33 9.23 7.65
CA PHE A 75 -0.60 9.44 6.55
C PHE A 75 -2.05 9.28 6.98
N VAL A 76 -2.92 9.93 6.21
CA VAL A 76 -4.34 9.60 6.14
C VAL A 76 -4.62 8.89 4.83
N LEU A 77 -5.49 7.90 4.88
CA LEU A 77 -5.87 7.06 3.76
C LEU A 77 -7.40 7.05 3.62
N GLN A 78 -7.90 7.37 2.44
CA GLN A 78 -9.26 7.03 2.04
C GLN A 78 -9.22 5.66 1.34
N HIS A 79 -9.76 4.65 1.99
CA HIS A 79 -9.90 3.29 1.47
C HIS A 79 -11.35 3.05 1.04
N SER A 80 -11.59 2.44 -0.13
CA SER A 80 -12.95 2.17 -0.60
C SER A 80 -13.74 1.27 0.36
N ASP A 81 -13.07 0.26 0.92
CA ASP A 81 -13.71 -0.77 1.76
C ASP A 81 -13.67 -0.48 3.27
N LEU A 82 -12.63 0.24 3.74
CA LEU A 82 -12.42 0.56 5.16
C LEU A 82 -12.87 1.99 5.53
N GLY A 83 -13.16 2.84 4.54
CA GLY A 83 -13.47 4.24 4.78
C GLY A 83 -12.21 5.06 5.11
N LYS A 84 -12.32 5.95 6.10
CA LYS A 84 -11.20 6.80 6.52
C LYS A 84 -10.27 6.02 7.45
N VAL A 85 -8.99 6.08 7.15
CA VAL A 85 -7.93 5.34 7.82
C VAL A 85 -6.80 6.31 8.17
N GLU A 86 -6.18 6.09 9.32
CA GLU A 86 -4.92 6.73 9.73
C GLU A 86 -3.81 5.70 9.79
N GLY A 87 -2.58 6.14 9.58
CA GLY A 87 -1.44 5.24 9.64
C GLY A 87 -0.11 5.94 9.74
N GLU A 88 0.89 5.11 9.96
CA GLU A 88 2.29 5.49 10.10
C GLU A 88 3.17 4.46 9.38
N GLY A 89 4.39 4.86 9.06
CA GLY A 89 5.36 3.96 8.46
C GLY A 89 6.79 4.34 8.72
N TRP A 90 7.65 3.36 8.44
CA TRP A 90 9.08 3.41 8.65
C TRP A 90 9.80 2.99 7.36
N PHE A 91 10.84 3.74 7.01
CA PHE A 91 11.84 3.36 6.03
C PHE A 91 12.96 2.61 6.75
N GLY A 92 13.01 1.30 6.57
CA GLY A 92 14.15 0.47 6.92
C GLY A 92 15.28 0.60 5.90
N LEU A 93 16.27 -0.30 6.02
CA LEU A 93 17.36 -0.37 5.05
C LEU A 93 16.91 -0.97 3.70
N GLU A 94 16.08 -2.01 3.79
CA GLU A 94 15.63 -2.82 2.64
C GLU A 94 14.11 -2.95 2.58
N SER A 95 13.38 -2.46 3.59
CA SER A 95 11.93 -2.55 3.63
C SER A 95 11.28 -1.25 4.05
N ILE A 96 10.11 -0.97 3.49
CA ILE A 96 9.20 0.05 3.98
C ILE A 96 8.07 -0.69 4.69
N VAL A 97 7.84 -0.37 5.96
CA VAL A 97 6.81 -1.00 6.77
C VAL A 97 5.80 0.06 7.16
N GLN A 98 4.51 -0.24 6.95
CA GLN A 98 3.41 0.65 7.28
C GLN A 98 2.38 -0.10 8.11
N ARG A 99 1.80 0.60 9.08
CA ARG A 99 0.65 0.16 9.86
C ARG A 99 -0.46 1.19 9.72
N TYR A 100 -1.69 0.71 9.68
CA TYR A 100 -2.86 1.59 9.62
C TYR A 100 -4.03 1.07 10.46
N TRP A 101 -4.96 1.95 10.80
CA TRP A 101 -6.20 1.64 11.53
C TRP A 101 -7.36 2.48 10.98
N ALA A 102 -8.51 1.83 10.80
CA ALA A 102 -9.73 2.50 10.38
C ALA A 102 -10.28 3.36 11.52
N ILE A 103 -10.74 4.57 11.19
CA ILE A 103 -11.34 5.52 12.13
C ILE A 103 -12.84 5.31 12.14
N ASP A 104 -13.46 5.42 13.32
CA ASP A 104 -14.90 5.24 13.54
C ASP A 104 -15.42 3.86 13.08
N ASP A 105 -14.53 2.87 13.03
CA ASP A 105 -14.85 1.52 12.58
C ASP A 105 -15.22 0.61 13.75
N ARG A 106 -16.47 0.17 13.78
CA ARG A 106 -16.99 -0.72 14.84
C ARG A 106 -16.32 -2.09 14.87
N GLN A 107 -15.72 -2.51 13.76
CA GLN A 107 -15.02 -3.79 13.64
C GLN A 107 -13.55 -3.71 14.06
N MET A 108 -13.07 -2.53 14.47
CA MET A 108 -11.68 -2.30 14.86
C MET A 108 -10.69 -2.75 13.79
N ARG A 109 -11.03 -2.50 12.52
CA ARG A 109 -10.21 -2.92 11.38
C ARG A 109 -8.89 -2.15 11.36
N SER A 110 -7.81 -2.89 11.18
CA SER A 110 -6.46 -2.36 11.05
C SER A 110 -5.70 -3.18 10.01
N GLY A 111 -4.44 -2.84 9.78
CA GLY A 111 -3.62 -3.65 8.91
C GLY A 111 -2.19 -3.17 8.82
N PHE A 112 -1.44 -3.89 8.01
CA PHE A 112 -0.05 -3.57 7.74
C PHE A 112 0.25 -3.76 6.24
N GLN A 113 1.27 -3.05 5.77
CA GLN A 113 1.83 -3.17 4.43
C GLN A 113 3.35 -3.20 4.56
N THR A 114 4.00 -4.13 3.87
CA THR A 114 5.45 -4.22 3.77
C THR A 114 5.88 -4.19 2.32
N PHE A 115 6.87 -3.37 2.01
CA PHE A 115 7.47 -3.28 0.68
C PHE A 115 8.95 -3.61 0.82
N TYR A 116 9.34 -4.85 0.50
CA TYR A 116 10.73 -5.28 0.53
C TYR A 116 11.40 -5.01 -0.82
N MET A 117 12.47 -4.25 -0.82
CA MET A 117 13.19 -3.82 -2.01
C MET A 117 13.97 -4.98 -2.62
N GLN A 118 13.61 -5.38 -3.83
CA GLN A 118 14.44 -6.30 -4.62
C GLN A 118 15.47 -5.54 -5.44
N ASN A 119 15.07 -4.38 -5.96
CA ASN A 119 15.95 -3.39 -6.58
C ASN A 119 15.25 -2.02 -6.63
N ALA A 120 15.92 -1.00 -7.18
CA ALA A 120 15.41 0.36 -7.30
C ALA A 120 14.10 0.52 -8.09
N ASN A 121 13.63 -0.50 -8.80
CA ASN A 121 12.39 -0.46 -9.57
C ASN A 121 11.47 -1.65 -9.28
N CYS A 122 11.75 -2.45 -8.24
CA CYS A 122 11.02 -3.68 -7.96
C CYS A 122 10.95 -3.94 -6.45
N TYR A 123 9.73 -4.13 -5.94
CA TYR A 123 9.47 -4.42 -4.53
C TYR A 123 8.57 -5.65 -4.43
N GLN A 124 8.89 -6.54 -3.49
CA GLN A 124 7.90 -7.50 -2.99
C GLN A 124 6.97 -6.76 -2.04
N TYR A 125 5.68 -6.89 -2.25
CA TYR A 125 4.64 -6.22 -1.49
C TYR A 125 3.77 -7.25 -0.80
N THR A 126 3.71 -7.18 0.53
CA THR A 126 2.78 -7.95 1.34
C THR A 126 1.88 -7.01 2.12
N SER A 127 0.59 -7.32 2.24
CA SER A 127 -0.33 -6.57 3.10
C SER A 127 -1.30 -7.47 3.82
N GLY A 128 -1.70 -7.12 5.03
CA GLY A 128 -2.76 -7.80 5.76
C GLY A 128 -3.84 -6.84 6.23
N ILE A 129 -5.10 -7.23 6.11
CA ILE A 129 -6.24 -6.61 6.81
C ILE A 129 -6.54 -7.46 8.04
N ILE A 130 -6.69 -6.80 9.19
CA ILE A 130 -6.94 -7.42 10.48
C ILE A 130 -8.29 -6.92 11.01
N VAL A 131 -9.15 -7.85 11.43
CA VAL A 131 -10.42 -7.57 12.11
C VAL A 131 -10.31 -8.10 13.54
N GLY A 132 -10.28 -7.20 14.52
CA GLY A 132 -10.00 -7.58 15.91
C GLY A 132 -8.65 -8.31 16.05
N SER A 133 -8.68 -9.59 16.42
CA SER A 133 -7.48 -10.44 16.56
C SER A 133 -7.18 -11.33 15.35
N PHE A 134 -7.95 -11.23 14.27
CA PHE A 134 -7.88 -12.15 13.14
C PHE A 134 -7.34 -11.45 11.89
N LEU A 135 -6.36 -12.09 11.24
CA LEU A 135 -5.98 -11.74 9.86
C LEU A 135 -7.16 -12.10 8.94
N ASP A 136 -7.89 -11.11 8.45
CA ASP A 136 -9.09 -11.29 7.64
C ASP A 136 -8.72 -11.67 6.20
N SER A 137 -7.80 -10.89 5.62
CA SER A 137 -7.24 -11.12 4.31
C SER A 137 -5.76 -10.76 4.26
N THR A 138 -5.06 -11.30 3.26
CA THR A 138 -3.69 -10.91 2.94
C THR A 138 -3.53 -10.76 1.43
N MET A 139 -2.53 -10.00 1.01
CA MET A 139 -2.14 -9.87 -0.38
C MET A 139 -0.64 -10.04 -0.49
N GLU A 140 -0.21 -10.77 -1.51
CA GLU A 140 1.18 -10.94 -1.88
C GLU A 140 1.33 -10.55 -3.34
N ALA A 141 2.22 -9.61 -3.63
CA ALA A 141 2.36 -9.05 -4.97
C ALA A 141 3.77 -8.56 -5.25
N VAL A 142 4.06 -8.36 -6.52
CA VAL A 142 5.27 -7.68 -6.99
C VAL A 142 4.88 -6.31 -7.51
N MET A 143 5.55 -5.28 -7.01
CA MET A 143 5.43 -3.91 -7.48
C MET A 143 6.61 -3.54 -8.36
N THR A 144 6.32 -3.13 -9.59
CA THR A 144 7.34 -2.76 -10.58
C THR A 144 7.15 -1.31 -11.02
N ARG A 145 8.22 -0.51 -11.05
CA ARG A 145 8.16 0.87 -11.52
C ARG A 145 7.90 0.89 -13.02
N HIS A 146 6.94 1.68 -13.45
CA HIS A 146 6.73 1.97 -14.86
C HIS A 146 7.91 2.81 -15.35
N ARG A 147 8.69 2.28 -16.29
CA ARG A 147 9.64 3.09 -17.05
C ARG A 147 8.83 3.83 -18.10
N ASN A 148 8.88 5.17 -18.10
CA ASN A 148 8.41 5.90 -19.27
C ASN A 148 9.31 5.45 -20.43
N GLN A 149 8.74 4.86 -21.48
CA GLN A 149 9.41 4.90 -22.78
C GLN A 149 9.35 6.37 -23.21
N GLU A 150 10.52 6.97 -23.41
CA GLU A 150 10.66 8.29 -24.03
C GLU A 150 10.06 8.30 -25.43
#